data_AF-A0A6V7QRE2-F1
#
_entry.id   AF-A0A6V7QRE2-F1
#
_cell.length_a   1.000
_cell.length_b   1.000
_cell.length_c   1.000
_cell.angle_alpha   90.00
_cell.angle_beta   90.00
_cell.angle_gamma   90.00
#
_symmetry.space_group_name_H-M   'P 1'
#
loop_
_entity.id
_entity.type
_entity.pdbx_description
1 polymer ?
#
loop_
_entity_poly.entity_id
_entity_poly.type
_entity_poly.pdbx_seq_one_letter_code
_entity_poly.pdbx_strand_id
1 'polypeptide(L)'
;MVKSISREGDYRELLKGPLYYACTITLATLIFWRSSPIAIAAICNLCAGDGVADIVGRRFGKEKLPYNPNKSYIGSIAMVLAGFIASVGYMHYFHLFGFIEESWWMVIGFFIISLAAAFIESLPISSDLDDNLTVPLASLLVGAFVL
;
A
#
# COMPACT_ATOMS: atom_id res chain seq x y z
N MET A 1 -21.65 20.90 -2.71
CA MET A 1 -20.58 20.00 -3.21
C MET A 1 -19.38 19.88 -2.28
N VAL A 2 -19.01 20.91 -1.50
CA VAL A 2 -17.84 20.84 -0.59
C VAL A 2 -18.10 20.02 0.68
N LYS A 3 -19.34 19.99 1.17
CA LYS A 3 -19.74 19.26 2.41
C LYS A 3 -19.90 17.73 2.26
N SER A 4 -19.87 17.18 1.05
CA SER A 4 -20.00 15.72 0.86
C SER A 4 -18.65 14.99 0.80
N ILE A 5 -17.54 15.73 0.83
CA ILE A 5 -16.19 15.19 0.65
C ILE A 5 -15.28 15.47 1.86
N SER A 6 -15.60 16.47 2.69
CA SER A 6 -14.80 16.81 3.87
C SER A 6 -15.57 16.48 5.16
N ARG A 7 -14.93 15.73 6.06
CA ARG A 7 -15.49 15.35 7.37
C ARG A 7 -15.48 16.53 8.34
N GLU A 8 -14.64 17.55 8.11
CA GLU A 8 -14.52 18.76 8.95
C GLU A 8 -14.60 20.12 8.22
N GLY A 9 -14.70 20.13 6.89
CA GLY A 9 -14.80 21.38 6.11
C GLY A 9 -13.47 22.09 5.82
N ASP A 10 -12.31 21.47 6.08
CA ASP A 10 -10.99 22.04 5.77
C ASP A 10 -10.47 21.58 4.40
N TYR A 11 -10.20 22.54 3.52
CA TYR A 11 -9.67 22.36 2.17
C TYR A 11 -8.26 21.76 2.16
N ARG A 12 -7.53 21.87 3.29
CA ARG A 12 -6.16 21.39 3.42
C ARG A 12 -6.06 19.87 3.54
N GLU A 13 -7.06 19.18 4.09
CA GLU A 13 -7.10 17.70 4.10
C GLU A 13 -7.26 17.14 2.68
N LEU A 14 -8.08 17.78 1.86
CA LEU A 14 -8.34 17.41 0.46
C LEU A 14 -7.12 17.53 -0.45
N LEU A 15 -6.17 18.40 -0.09
CA LEU A 15 -4.92 18.56 -0.82
C LEU A 15 -3.79 17.69 -0.23
N LYS A 16 -3.75 17.52 1.09
CA LYS A 16 -2.67 16.79 1.77
C LYS A 16 -2.62 15.31 1.39
N GLY A 17 -3.75 14.60 1.44
CA GLY A 17 -3.79 13.16 1.11
C GLY A 17 -3.27 12.87 -0.30
N PRO A 18 -3.84 13.50 -1.35
CA PRO A 18 -3.36 13.33 -2.72
C PRO A 18 -1.93 13.84 -2.96
N LEU A 19 -1.50 14.93 -2.30
CA LEU A 19 -0.12 15.42 -2.40
C LEU A 19 0.88 14.47 -1.76
N TYR A 20 0.58 13.89 -0.59
CA TYR A 20 1.42 12.87 0.02
C TYR A 20 1.50 11.64 -0.87
N TYR A 21 0.37 11.18 -1.40
CA TYR A 21 0.33 10.08 -2.36
C TYR A 21 1.22 10.33 -3.59
N ALA A 22 1.05 11.50 -4.21
CA ALA A 22 1.82 11.89 -5.38
C ALA A 22 3.32 12.04 -5.06
N CYS A 23 3.68 12.61 -3.91
CA CYS A 23 5.07 12.73 -3.47
C CYS A 23 5.70 11.37 -3.16
N THR A 24 5.01 10.49 -2.44
CA THR A 24 5.53 9.17 -2.09
C THR A 24 5.72 8.31 -3.33
N ILE A 25 4.75 8.32 -4.25
CA ILE A 25 4.90 7.67 -5.55
C ILE A 25 6.07 8.31 -6.30
N THR A 26 6.10 9.64 -6.47
CA THR A 26 7.15 10.31 -7.25
C THR A 26 8.55 10.06 -6.68
N LEU A 27 8.73 10.05 -5.35
CA LEU A 27 10.01 9.75 -4.70
C LEU A 27 10.38 8.28 -4.79
N ALA A 28 9.45 7.35 -4.56
CA ALA A 28 9.70 5.91 -4.73
C ALA A 28 10.08 5.60 -6.19
N THR A 29 9.38 6.28 -7.11
CA THR A 29 9.59 6.20 -8.55
C THR A 29 10.92 6.82 -8.96
N LEU A 30 11.36 7.94 -8.36
CA LEU A 30 12.65 8.58 -8.67
C LEU A 30 13.84 7.84 -8.09
N ILE A 31 13.73 7.30 -6.87
CA ILE A 31 14.87 6.73 -6.12
C ILE A 31 15.15 5.28 -6.56
N PHE A 32 14.10 4.52 -6.90
CA PHE A 32 14.23 3.09 -7.20
C PHE A 32 13.77 2.69 -8.62
N TRP A 33 13.73 3.64 -9.56
CA TRP A 33 13.25 3.39 -10.93
C TRP A 33 13.99 2.21 -11.59
N ARG A 34 13.19 1.28 -12.11
CA ARG A 34 13.51 0.26 -13.14
C ARG A 34 14.34 -0.96 -12.76
N SER A 35 15.05 -0.98 -11.62
CA SER A 35 15.95 -2.10 -11.30
C SER A 35 15.73 -2.76 -9.93
N SER A 36 14.82 -2.24 -9.10
CA SER A 36 14.61 -2.79 -7.75
C SER A 36 13.21 -3.40 -7.59
N PRO A 37 13.12 -4.72 -7.32
CA PRO A 37 11.88 -5.39 -6.94
C PRO A 37 11.17 -4.72 -5.75
N ILE A 38 11.94 -4.10 -4.86
CA ILE A 38 11.46 -3.43 -3.64
C ILE A 38 10.53 -2.25 -3.98
N ALA A 39 10.84 -1.50 -5.04
CA ALA A 39 10.03 -0.36 -5.48
C ALA A 39 8.67 -0.79 -6.00
N ILE A 40 8.65 -1.91 -6.74
CA ILE A 40 7.43 -2.49 -7.29
C ILE A 40 6.52 -2.91 -6.13
N ALA A 41 7.06 -3.61 -5.14
CA ALA A 41 6.30 -4.03 -3.96
C ALA A 41 5.71 -2.84 -3.20
N ALA A 42 6.51 -1.79 -2.97
CA ALA A 42 6.08 -0.62 -2.24
C ALA A 42 4.98 0.17 -2.98
N ILE A 43 5.14 0.37 -4.29
CA ILE A 43 4.14 1.08 -5.10
C ILE A 43 2.87 0.23 -5.22
N CYS A 44 2.98 -1.09 -5.40
CA CYS A 44 1.82 -1.97 -5.52
C CYS A 44 1.03 -2.06 -4.21
N ASN A 45 1.69 -2.17 -3.06
CA ASN A 45 1.01 -2.16 -1.77
C ASN A 45 0.34 -0.81 -1.47
N LEU A 46 0.96 0.30 -1.86
CA LEU A 46 0.35 1.63 -1.72
C LEU A 46 -0.81 1.84 -2.69
N CYS A 47 -0.64 1.48 -3.96
CA CYS A 47 -1.61 1.78 -5.01
C CYS A 47 -2.75 0.78 -5.08
N ALA A 48 -2.40 -0.49 -5.20
CA ALA A 48 -3.37 -1.56 -5.32
C ALA A 48 -3.83 -2.04 -3.94
N GLY A 49 -2.92 -2.21 -3.00
CA GLY A 49 -3.25 -2.65 -1.64
C GLY A 49 -4.18 -1.65 -0.95
N ASP A 50 -3.69 -0.46 -0.65
CA ASP A 50 -4.43 0.54 0.14
C ASP A 50 -5.71 0.97 -0.58
N GLY A 51 -5.64 1.25 -1.88
CA GLY A 51 -6.80 1.62 -2.68
C GLY A 51 -7.92 0.56 -2.67
N VAL A 52 -7.58 -0.72 -2.82
CA VAL A 52 -8.58 -1.80 -2.78
C VAL A 52 -9.05 -2.07 -1.36
N ALA A 53 -8.17 -2.03 -0.36
CA ALA A 53 -8.50 -2.18 1.05
C ALA A 53 -9.52 -1.13 1.50
N ASP A 54 -9.38 0.10 1.02
CA ASP A 54 -10.24 1.22 1.39
C ASP A 54 -11.63 1.11 0.72
N ILE A 55 -11.69 0.65 -0.54
CA ILE A 55 -12.95 0.38 -1.26
C ILE A 55 -13.68 -0.82 -0.64
N VAL A 56 -12.99 -1.94 -0.48
CA VAL A 56 -13.57 -3.21 0.01
C VAL A 56 -13.89 -3.10 1.49
N GLY A 57 -13.02 -2.47 2.29
CA GLY A 57 -13.22 -2.21 3.72
C GLY A 57 -14.42 -1.31 3.98
N ARG A 58 -14.65 -0.26 3.16
CA ARG A 58 -15.86 0.57 3.28
C ARG A 58 -17.13 -0.18 2.86
N ARG A 59 -17.06 -1.05 1.85
CA ARG A 59 -18.24 -1.72 1.28
C ARG A 59 -18.64 -3.00 2.00
N PHE A 60 -17.68 -3.77 2.50
CA PHE A 60 -17.89 -5.10 3.06
C PHE A 60 -17.35 -5.25 4.50
N GLY A 61 -16.54 -4.30 5.00
CA GLY A 61 -15.91 -4.33 6.33
C GLY A 61 -16.87 -4.06 7.49
N LYS A 62 -17.85 -4.95 7.69
CA LYS A 62 -18.79 -4.93 8.81
C LYS A 62 -18.12 -5.31 10.14
N GLU A 63 -17.16 -6.22 10.09
CA GLU A 63 -16.38 -6.64 11.26
C GLU A 63 -15.12 -5.78 11.39
N LYS A 64 -15.11 -4.93 12.42
CA LYS A 64 -14.01 -4.02 12.74
C LYS A 64 -12.97 -4.72 13.60
N LEU A 65 -11.73 -4.24 13.52
CA LEU A 65 -10.65 -4.74 14.36
C LEU A 65 -10.87 -4.32 15.82
N PRO A 66 -10.67 -5.21 16.80
CA PRO A 66 -10.92 -4.92 18.22
C PRO A 66 -10.03 -3.81 18.78
N TYR A 67 -8.87 -3.57 18.15
CA TYR A 67 -7.90 -2.53 18.51
C TYR A 67 -7.95 -1.29 17.60
N ASN A 68 -8.67 -1.33 16.47
CA ASN A 68 -8.81 -0.19 15.56
C ASN A 68 -10.20 -0.16 14.91
N PRO A 69 -11.15 0.64 15.44
CA PRO A 69 -12.53 0.66 14.95
C PRO A 69 -12.67 1.28 13.55
N ASN A 70 -11.65 1.98 13.05
CA ASN A 70 -11.67 2.54 11.70
C ASN A 70 -11.40 1.46 10.63
N LYS A 71 -10.56 0.47 10.94
CA LYS A 71 -10.13 -0.58 10.00
C LYS A 71 -10.92 -1.89 10.21
N SER A 72 -10.95 -2.73 9.18
CA SER A 72 -11.76 -3.97 9.16
C SER A 72 -10.93 -5.17 8.76
N TYR A 73 -11.26 -6.36 9.27
CA TYR A 73 -10.58 -7.60 8.90
C TYR A 73 -10.59 -7.84 7.39
N ILE A 74 -11.73 -7.57 6.75
CA ILE A 74 -11.91 -7.72 5.30
C ILE A 74 -11.02 -6.73 4.54
N GLY A 75 -10.90 -5.49 5.03
CA GLY A 75 -10.00 -4.48 4.45
C GLY A 75 -8.54 -4.94 4.48
N SER A 76 -8.05 -5.45 5.62
CA SER A 76 -6.68 -5.95 5.73
C SER A 76 -6.42 -7.19 4.86
N ILE A 77 -7.39 -8.09 4.70
CA ILE A 77 -7.25 -9.21 3.76
C ILE A 77 -7.20 -8.71 2.32
N ALA A 78 -8.03 -7.73 1.97
CA ALA A 78 -8.05 -7.12 0.65
C ALA A 78 -6.72 -6.40 0.34
N MET A 79 -6.12 -5.71 1.32
CA MET A 79 -4.79 -5.11 1.24
C MET A 79 -3.74 -6.14 0.83
N VAL A 80 -3.63 -7.25 1.58
CA VAL A 80 -2.63 -8.30 1.32
C VAL A 80 -2.83 -8.90 -0.06
N LEU A 81 -4.06 -9.25 -0.42
CA LEU A 81 -4.36 -9.91 -1.69
C LEU A 81 -4.11 -8.98 -2.87
N ALA A 82 -4.60 -7.74 -2.82
CA ALA A 82 -4.43 -6.79 -3.91
C ALA A 82 -2.97 -6.38 -4.08
N GLY A 83 -2.25 -6.12 -2.97
CA GLY A 83 -0.84 -5.81 -2.96
C GLY A 83 0.03 -6.95 -3.52
N PHE A 84 -0.24 -8.19 -3.10
CA PHE A 84 0.47 -9.38 -3.57
C PHE A 84 0.21 -9.65 -5.06
N ILE A 85 -1.05 -9.69 -5.48
CA ILE A 85 -1.42 -9.97 -6.88
C ILE A 85 -0.84 -8.88 -7.80
N ALA A 86 -0.92 -7.61 -7.41
CA ALA A 86 -0.33 -6.51 -8.17
C ALA A 86 1.20 -6.65 -8.26
N SER A 87 1.88 -6.94 -7.14
CA SER A 87 3.35 -7.09 -7.12
C SER A 87 3.82 -8.24 -8.01
N VAL A 88 3.15 -9.40 -7.95
CA VAL A 88 3.45 -10.55 -8.81
C VAL A 88 3.14 -10.25 -10.28
N GLY A 89 2.03 -9.58 -10.57
CA GLY A 89 1.68 -9.16 -11.93
C GLY A 89 2.70 -8.20 -12.53
N TYR A 90 3.18 -7.23 -11.75
CA TYR A 90 4.25 -6.33 -12.17
C TYR A 90 5.59 -7.04 -12.30
N MET A 91 5.92 -8.02 -11.45
CA MET A 91 7.11 -8.86 -11.61
C MET A 91 7.10 -9.56 -12.97
N HIS A 92 6.00 -10.23 -13.33
CA HIS A 92 5.82 -10.85 -14.65
C HIS A 92 5.94 -9.82 -15.78
N TYR A 93 5.34 -8.64 -15.60
CA TYR A 93 5.44 -7.57 -16.59
C TYR A 93 6.89 -7.14 -16.81
N PHE A 94 7.66 -6.87 -15.75
CA PHE A 94 9.06 -6.45 -15.87
C PHE A 94 9.99 -7.57 -16.35
N HIS A 95 9.66 -8.84 -16.07
CA HIS A 95 10.37 -9.99 -16.62
C HIS A 95 10.22 -10.11 -18.13
N LEU A 96 9.00 -9.88 -18.67
CA LEU A 96 8.76 -9.90 -20.11
C LEU A 96 9.61 -8.87 -20.88
N PHE A 97 9.97 -7.77 -20.24
CA PHE A 97 10.85 -6.75 -20.81
C PHE A 97 12.35 -6.97 -20.49
N GLY A 98 12.70 -8.06 -19.79
CA GLY A 98 14.07 -8.41 -19.43
C GLY A 98 14.71 -7.53 -18.36
N PHE A 99 13.91 -6.79 -17.58
CA PHE A 99 14.42 -5.92 -16.52
C PHE A 99 14.68 -6.65 -15.20
N ILE A 100 13.97 -7.76 -14.94
CA ILE A 100 14.01 -8.51 -13.67
C ILE A 100 13.98 -10.02 -13.97
N GLU A 101 14.80 -10.80 -13.28
CA GLU A 101 14.72 -12.26 -13.31
C GLU A 101 13.66 -12.76 -12.32
N GLU A 102 12.75 -13.62 -12.76
CA GLU A 102 11.76 -14.19 -11.85
C GLU A 102 12.40 -15.19 -10.91
N SER A 103 12.12 -15.03 -9.62
CA SER A 103 12.57 -15.95 -8.59
C SER A 103 11.45 -16.24 -7.62
N TRP A 104 11.33 -17.51 -7.22
CA TRP A 104 10.42 -17.93 -6.15
C TRP A 104 10.67 -17.17 -4.85
N TRP A 105 11.91 -16.76 -4.58
CA TRP A 105 12.25 -15.93 -3.43
C TRP A 105 11.63 -14.53 -3.51
N MET A 106 11.50 -13.94 -4.70
CA MET A 106 10.83 -12.64 -4.85
C MET A 106 9.35 -12.73 -4.57
N VAL A 107 8.69 -13.81 -5.01
CA VAL A 107 7.26 -14.04 -4.73
C VAL A 107 7.02 -14.14 -3.23
N ILE A 108 7.86 -14.90 -2.52
CA ILE A 108 7.80 -14.98 -1.06
C ILE A 108 8.07 -13.61 -0.43
N GLY A 109 9.03 -12.85 -0.94
CA GLY A 109 9.31 -11.49 -0.49
C GLY A 109 8.13 -10.55 -0.66
N PHE A 110 7.46 -10.55 -1.81
CA PHE A 110 6.24 -9.75 -2.03
C PHE A 110 5.11 -10.13 -1.09
N PHE A 111 4.96 -11.41 -0.77
CA PHE A 111 3.97 -11.85 0.21
C PHE A 111 4.29 -11.31 1.62
N ILE A 112 5.55 -11.40 2.05
CA ILE A 112 5.99 -10.87 3.35
C ILE A 112 5.82 -9.35 3.42
N ILE A 113 6.17 -8.62 2.36
CA ILE A 113 6.01 -7.17 2.28
C ILE A 113 4.53 -6.78 2.33
N SER A 114 3.65 -7.52 1.63
CA SER A 114 2.19 -7.30 1.66
C SER A 114 1.60 -7.56 3.05
N LEU A 115 2.08 -8.60 3.76
CA LEU A 115 1.68 -8.86 5.14
C LEU A 115 2.14 -7.74 6.10
N ALA A 116 3.38 -7.28 5.95
CA ALA A 116 3.91 -6.19 6.77
C ALA A 116 3.16 -4.88 6.52
N ALA A 117 2.86 -4.57 5.25
CA ALA A 117 2.06 -3.42 4.87
C ALA A 117 0.67 -3.45 5.52
N ALA A 118 -0.05 -4.58 5.40
CA ALA A 118 -1.37 -4.74 6.01
C ALA A 118 -1.32 -4.73 7.55
N PHE A 119 -0.24 -5.22 8.15
CA PHE A 119 -0.04 -5.15 9.59
C PHE A 119 0.11 -3.70 10.05
N ILE A 120 0.98 -2.92 9.39
CA ILE A 120 1.18 -1.49 9.70
C ILE A 120 -0.10 -0.70 9.48
N GLU A 121 -0.84 -0.97 8.41
CA GLU A 121 -2.12 -0.33 8.12
C GLU A 121 -3.22 -0.70 9.15
N SER A 122 -3.14 -1.88 9.76
CA SER A 122 -4.11 -2.31 10.79
C SER A 122 -3.92 -1.56 12.11
N LEU A 123 -2.70 -1.08 12.41
CA LEU A 123 -2.37 -0.39 13.65
C LEU A 123 -3.13 0.93 13.80
N PRO A 124 -3.53 1.31 15.03
CA PRO A 124 -4.20 2.59 15.32
C PRO A 124 -3.26 3.81 15.26
N ILE A 125 -2.04 3.66 14.72
CA ILE A 125 -1.07 4.75 14.49
C ILE A 125 -1.54 5.68 13.34
N SER A 126 -2.46 5.16 12.52
CA SER A 126 -3.15 5.78 11.39
C SER A 126 -3.92 7.07 11.72
N SER A 127 -4.16 7.39 13.01
CA SER A 127 -4.80 8.65 13.40
C SER A 127 -3.84 9.86 13.43
N ASP A 128 -2.54 9.64 13.63
CA ASP A 128 -1.53 10.72 13.72
C ASP A 128 -0.62 10.79 12.48
N LEU A 129 -0.43 9.67 11.78
CA LEU A 129 0.38 9.57 10.56
C LEU A 129 -0.45 9.00 9.41
N ASP A 130 -0.44 9.69 8.28
CA ASP A 130 -1.19 9.31 7.07
C ASP A 130 -0.74 7.92 6.58
N ASP A 131 -1.70 6.98 6.44
CA ASP A 131 -1.47 5.60 6.00
C ASP A 131 -0.72 5.53 4.66
N ASN A 132 -0.92 6.55 3.84
CA ASN A 132 -0.28 6.74 2.55
C ASN A 132 1.26 6.91 2.62
N LEU A 133 1.80 7.15 3.81
CA LEU A 133 3.24 7.35 4.03
C LEU A 133 3.86 6.23 4.86
N THR A 134 3.11 5.66 5.81
CA THR A 134 3.57 4.55 6.67
C THR A 134 3.62 3.23 5.90
N VAL A 135 2.63 2.93 5.05
CA VAL A 135 2.57 1.69 4.25
C VAL A 135 3.74 1.57 3.27
N PRO A 136 4.11 2.62 2.49
CA PRO A 136 5.26 2.56 1.59
C PRO A 136 6.58 2.46 2.33
N LEU A 137 6.75 3.21 3.43
CA LEU A 137 7.96 3.15 4.24
C LEU A 137 8.16 1.75 4.83
N ALA A 138 7.10 1.13 5.35
CA ALA A 138 7.14 -0.24 5.84
C ALA A 138 7.49 -1.24 4.72
N SER A 139 6.89 -1.07 3.54
CA SER A 139 7.16 -1.93 2.39
C SER A 139 8.59 -1.80 1.87
N LEU A 140 9.15 -0.57 1.86
CA LEU A 140 10.54 -0.31 1.50
C LEU A 140 11.52 -0.90 2.52
N LEU A 141 11.26 -0.69 3.82
CA LEU A 141 12.10 -1.22 4.89
C LEU A 141 12.11 -2.74 4.88
N VAL A 142 10.94 -3.38 4.88
CA VAL A 142 10.83 -4.84 4.85
C VAL A 142 11.37 -5.39 3.54
N GLY A 143 11.09 -4.73 2.41
CA GLY A 143 11.67 -5.08 1.12
C GLY A 143 13.20 -5.08 1.15
N ALA A 144 13.84 -4.08 1.76
CA ALA A 144 15.30 -4.02 1.87
C ALA A 144 15.93 -5.15 2.70
N PHE A 145 15.14 -5.84 3.55
CA PHE A 145 15.61 -7.00 4.32
C PHE A 145 15.31 -8.34 3.64
N VAL A 146 14.32 -8.39 2.75
CA VAL A 146 13.74 -9.65 2.24
C VAL A 146 13.99 -9.85 0.73
N LEU A 147 14.22 -8.78 -0.03
CA LEU A 147 14.50 -8.76 -1.48
C LEU A 147 15.89 -8.16 -1.75
#